data_AF-A0A8R7VF56-F1
#
_entry.id   AF-A0A8R7VF56-F1
#
_cell.length_a   1.000
_cell.length_b   1.000
_cell.length_c   1.000
_cell.angle_alpha   90.00
_cell.angle_beta   90.00
_cell.angle_gamma   90.00
#
_symmetry.space_group_name_H-M   'P 1'
#
loop_
_entity.id
_entity.type
_entity.pdbx_description
1 polymer ?
#
loop_
_entity_poly.entity_id
_entity_poly.type
_entity_poly.pdbx_seq_one_letter_code
_entity_poly.pdbx_strand_id
1 'polypeptide(L)'
;MYIGKLTDLKFDSSKKHYHVKVFDKQRSDTTMSCKCTVQEDGKLVIHKVELNQIRQLVEDISCLSKDFDLRLMLRTKRILKNIDPEVENAIKSLVSSAIVDPDAKGGLKWPLGNESIGERFSIVGVWHTSYSAFRNKTLRLKLRCADRFDHRSSTGEISNEVTFKLTGISERLQDGNEEVDTLKGMLDSAVQMIWDTVLSYKIKP
;
A
#
# COMPACT_ATOMS: atom_id res chain seq x y z
N MET A 1 -17.98 14.84 -17.69
CA MET A 1 -16.59 15.26 -17.46
C MET A 1 -15.62 14.09 -17.73
N TYR A 2 -14.37 14.34 -18.14
CA TYR A 2 -13.48 13.32 -18.72
C TYR A 2 -12.62 12.58 -17.67
N ILE A 3 -12.71 11.25 -17.67
CA ILE A 3 -11.69 10.37 -17.07
C ILE A 3 -10.63 10.07 -18.13
N GLY A 4 -9.37 10.23 -17.75
CA GLY A 4 -8.24 10.04 -18.67
C GLY A 4 -8.20 8.59 -19.14
N LYS A 5 -7.92 8.38 -20.43
CA LYS A 5 -7.77 7.05 -21.01
C LYS A 5 -6.51 6.37 -20.48
N LEU A 6 -6.53 5.04 -20.46
CA LEU A 6 -5.37 4.22 -20.11
C LEU A 6 -4.21 4.43 -21.09
N THR A 7 -4.51 4.70 -22.36
CA THR A 7 -3.52 5.01 -23.41
C THR A 7 -2.71 6.27 -23.13
N ASP A 8 -3.23 7.17 -22.29
CA ASP A 8 -2.61 8.47 -21.99
C ASP A 8 -1.70 8.40 -20.74
N LEU A 9 -1.59 7.21 -20.12
CA LEU A 9 -0.75 7.00 -18.95
C LEU A 9 0.73 7.09 -19.32
N LYS A 10 1.45 7.99 -18.65
CA LYS A 10 2.91 8.13 -18.79
C LYS A 10 3.61 7.53 -17.57
N PHE A 11 4.83 7.05 -17.76
CA PHE A 11 5.65 6.59 -16.64
C PHE A 11 5.80 7.71 -15.59
N ASP A 12 5.62 7.36 -14.32
CA ASP A 12 5.69 8.27 -13.16
C ASP A 12 6.89 7.94 -12.28
N SER A 13 7.01 6.70 -11.83
CA SER A 13 8.10 6.27 -10.94
C SER A 13 8.21 4.76 -10.83
N SER A 14 9.41 4.28 -10.55
CA SER A 14 9.64 2.93 -10.02
C SER A 14 10.28 3.04 -8.64
N LYS A 15 9.82 2.23 -7.67
CA LYS A 15 10.41 2.21 -6.33
C LYS A 15 10.40 0.82 -5.71
N LYS A 16 11.39 0.56 -4.86
CA LYS A 16 11.53 -0.61 -4.00
C LYS A 16 11.55 -0.13 -2.55
N HIS A 17 10.70 -0.71 -1.70
CA HIS A 17 10.59 -0.32 -0.30
C HIS A 17 10.32 -1.52 0.59
N TYR A 18 10.79 -1.41 1.82
CA TYR A 18 10.36 -2.27 2.91
C TYR A 18 9.27 -1.58 3.72
N HIS A 19 8.34 -2.36 4.23
CA HIS A 19 7.37 -1.92 5.22
C HIS A 19 7.54 -2.76 6.47
N VAL A 20 7.97 -2.14 7.57
CA VAL A 20 7.96 -2.77 8.89
C VAL A 20 6.66 -2.39 9.57
N LYS A 21 5.88 -3.37 10.01
CA LYS A 21 4.65 -3.14 10.78
C LYS A 21 4.94 -3.28 12.26
N VAL A 22 4.70 -2.20 12.98
CA VAL A 22 4.91 -2.13 14.43
C VAL A 22 3.56 -2.01 15.11
N PHE A 23 3.35 -2.86 16.10
CA PHE A 23 2.22 -2.81 16.99
C PHE A 23 2.62 -2.10 18.28
N ASP A 24 1.78 -1.19 18.75
CA ASP A 24 1.89 -0.54 20.06
C ASP A 24 0.77 -1.10 20.94
N LYS A 25 1.11 -1.87 21.99
CA LYS A 25 0.11 -2.46 22.88
C LYS A 25 -0.70 -1.41 23.64
N GLN A 26 -0.17 -0.20 23.84
CA GLN A 26 -0.94 0.90 24.43
C GLN A 26 -1.95 1.51 23.44
N ARG A 27 -1.85 1.18 22.15
CA ARG A 27 -2.76 1.62 21.08
C ARG A 27 -3.16 0.43 20.20
N SER A 28 -3.77 -0.57 20.83
CA SER A 28 -4.08 -1.88 20.23
C SER A 28 -4.92 -1.82 18.95
N ASP A 29 -5.66 -0.74 18.72
CA ASP A 29 -6.48 -0.57 17.51
C ASP A 29 -5.67 -0.05 16.31
N THR A 30 -4.39 0.27 16.51
CA THR A 30 -3.54 0.88 15.49
C THR A 30 -2.27 0.08 15.25
N THR A 31 -1.94 -0.08 13.97
CA THR A 31 -0.65 -0.63 13.55
C THR A 31 0.08 0.42 12.74
N MET A 32 1.31 0.71 13.14
CA MET A 32 2.17 1.64 12.44
C MET A 32 2.88 0.90 11.31
N SER A 33 2.96 1.55 10.16
CA SER A 33 3.63 1.05 8.97
C SER A 33 4.77 1.98 8.62
N CYS A 34 5.99 1.51 8.88
CA CYS A 34 7.23 2.23 8.65
C CYS A 34 7.72 1.90 7.26
N LYS A 35 7.65 2.86 6.33
CA LYS A 35 8.21 2.70 4.99
C LYS A 35 9.68 3.05 5.03
N CYS A 36 10.46 2.08 4.59
CA CYS A 36 11.90 2.11 4.72
C CYS A 36 12.56 1.92 3.34
N THR A 37 13.71 2.57 3.18
CA THR A 37 14.65 2.35 2.09
C THR A 37 15.94 1.80 2.65
N VAL A 38 16.69 1.06 1.84
CA VAL A 38 18.01 0.54 2.21
C VAL A 38 19.06 1.57 1.80
N GLN A 39 19.96 1.91 2.71
CA GLN A 39 21.13 2.74 2.44
C GLN A 39 22.27 1.90 1.85
N GLU A 40 23.33 2.56 1.37
CA GLU A 40 24.51 1.91 0.80
C GLU A 40 25.20 0.95 1.78
N ASP A 41 25.13 1.24 3.08
CA ASP A 41 25.67 0.40 4.15
C ASP A 41 24.76 -0.81 4.51
N GLY A 42 23.67 -1.00 3.77
CA GLY A 42 22.70 -2.08 3.98
C GLY A 42 21.66 -1.81 5.07
N LYS A 43 21.73 -0.68 5.80
CA LYS A 43 20.77 -0.38 6.87
C LYS A 43 19.47 0.19 6.34
N LEU A 44 18.38 -0.07 7.08
CA LEU A 44 17.07 0.52 6.79
C LEU A 44 16.93 1.90 7.39
N VAL A 45 16.44 2.84 6.59
CA VAL A 45 16.04 4.17 7.03
C VAL A 45 14.57 4.42 6.77
N ILE A 46 13.89 4.87 7.81
CA ILE A 46 12.49 5.24 7.77
C ILE A 46 12.37 6.59 7.07
N HIS A 47 11.60 6.64 5.99
CA HIS A 47 11.29 7.90 5.31
C HIS A 47 9.81 8.29 5.45
N LYS A 48 8.96 7.40 5.98
CA LYS A 48 7.54 7.67 6.22
C LYS A 48 6.93 6.69 7.21
N VAL A 49 6.11 7.20 8.13
CA VAL A 49 5.26 6.37 9.00
C VAL A 49 3.78 6.62 8.67
N GLU A 50 3.04 5.54 8.44
CA GLU A 50 1.59 5.56 8.17
C GLU A 50 0.87 4.70 9.20
N LEU A 51 -0.27 5.13 9.73
CA LEU A 51 -1.16 4.22 10.47
C LEU A 51 -1.90 3.29 9.51
N ASN A 52 -2.51 2.24 10.07
CA ASN A 52 -3.49 1.42 9.37
C ASN A 52 -4.49 2.31 8.65
N GLN A 53 -4.72 1.98 7.37
CA GLN A 53 -5.68 2.71 6.54
C GLN A 53 -7.08 2.46 7.09
N ILE A 54 -7.87 3.53 7.21
CA ILE A 54 -9.31 3.42 7.44
C ILE A 54 -9.93 3.13 6.09
N ARG A 55 -10.71 2.04 6.01
CA ARG A 55 -11.43 1.65 4.79
C ARG A 55 -12.90 1.98 5.01
N GLN A 56 -13.35 3.12 4.47
CA GLN A 56 -14.74 3.55 4.59
C GLN A 56 -15.68 2.75 3.70
N LEU A 57 -15.17 2.24 2.58
CA LEU A 57 -15.92 1.37 1.67
C LEU A 57 -14.98 0.30 1.10
N VAL A 58 -15.44 -0.94 1.07
CA VAL A 58 -14.79 -2.05 0.37
C VAL A 58 -15.89 -2.87 -0.29
N GLU A 59 -15.85 -2.94 -1.62
CA GLU A 59 -16.75 -3.78 -2.41
C GLU A 59 -15.90 -4.76 -3.21
N ASP A 60 -16.17 -6.05 -3.01
CA ASP A 60 -15.51 -7.15 -3.70
C ASP A 60 -16.45 -7.73 -4.75
N ILE A 61 -15.98 -7.74 -6.00
CA ILE A 61 -16.76 -8.15 -7.17
C ILE A 61 -16.06 -9.34 -7.79
N SER A 62 -16.65 -10.52 -7.58
CA SER A 62 -16.20 -11.74 -8.22
C SER A 62 -16.55 -11.72 -9.70
N CYS A 63 -15.56 -11.73 -10.58
CA CYS A 63 -15.81 -11.68 -12.02
C CYS A 63 -15.73 -13.09 -12.59
N LEU A 64 -16.69 -13.97 -12.29
CA LEU A 64 -16.64 -15.42 -12.59
C LEU A 64 -16.36 -15.78 -14.07
N SER A 65 -16.65 -14.88 -15.01
CA SER A 65 -16.34 -15.06 -16.44
C SER A 65 -14.90 -14.68 -16.80
N LYS A 66 -14.09 -14.26 -15.81
CA LYS A 66 -12.73 -13.76 -15.91
C LYS A 66 -11.87 -14.41 -14.81
N ASP A 67 -10.56 -14.52 -15.04
CA ASP A 67 -9.62 -15.07 -14.06
C ASP A 67 -9.16 -14.04 -13.00
N PHE A 68 -9.95 -12.97 -12.78
CA PHE A 68 -9.60 -11.86 -11.91
C PHE A 68 -10.81 -11.34 -11.16
N ASP A 69 -10.67 -11.12 -9.85
CA ASP A 69 -11.66 -10.39 -9.05
C ASP A 69 -11.33 -8.89 -8.97
N LEU A 70 -12.36 -8.05 -8.91
CA LEU A 70 -12.21 -6.61 -8.77
C LEU A 70 -12.56 -6.19 -7.34
N ARG A 71 -11.68 -5.40 -6.71
CA ARG A 71 -11.96 -4.74 -5.43
C ARG A 71 -12.04 -3.24 -5.61
N LEU A 72 -13.19 -2.65 -5.31
CA LEU A 72 -13.36 -1.21 -5.18
C LEU A 72 -13.18 -0.82 -3.71
N MET A 73 -12.42 0.26 -3.45
CA MET A 73 -12.14 0.69 -2.08
C MET A 73 -12.03 2.21 -1.96
N LEU A 74 -12.82 2.78 -1.05
CA LEU A 74 -12.60 4.11 -0.51
C LEU A 74 -11.83 3.99 0.80
N ARG A 75 -10.68 4.67 0.88
CA ARG A 75 -9.81 4.62 2.06
C ARG A 75 -9.14 5.94 2.35
N THR A 76 -8.96 6.23 3.63
CA THR A 76 -8.10 7.32 4.10
C THR A 76 -6.80 6.77 4.66
N LYS A 77 -5.68 7.37 4.26
CA LYS A 77 -4.36 7.09 4.81
C LYS A 77 -3.97 8.19 5.78
N ARG A 78 -3.65 7.83 7.03
CA ARG A 78 -3.18 8.78 8.03
C ARG A 78 -1.66 8.73 8.10
N ILE A 79 -1.02 9.80 7.65
CA ILE A 79 0.43 9.98 7.73
C ILE A 79 0.72 10.63 9.08
N LEU A 80 1.57 10.02 9.89
CA LEU A 80 2.00 10.62 11.15
C LEU A 80 3.11 11.63 10.84
N LYS A 81 2.81 12.92 11.03
CA LYS A 81 3.80 14.00 10.92
C LYS A 81 4.45 14.32 12.27
N ASN A 82 3.67 14.28 13.35
CA ASN A 82 4.13 14.52 14.71
C ASN A 82 3.99 13.21 15.48
N ILE A 83 5.09 12.48 15.62
CA ILE A 83 5.16 11.26 16.41
C ILE A 83 5.74 11.66 17.77
N ASP A 84 5.21 11.05 18.83
CA ASP A 84 5.79 11.21 20.16
C ASP A 84 7.27 10.74 20.15
N PRO A 85 8.21 11.47 20.75
CA PRO A 85 9.64 11.13 20.70
C PRO A 85 9.97 9.73 21.23
N GLU A 86 9.25 9.24 22.25
CA GLU A 86 9.44 7.90 22.80
C GLU A 86 9.06 6.85 21.74
N VAL A 87 7.90 7.03 21.12
CA VAL A 87 7.39 6.17 20.05
C VAL A 87 8.31 6.20 18.84
N GLU A 88 8.77 7.39 18.44
CA GLU A 88 9.68 7.55 17.30
C GLU A 88 11.01 6.83 17.53
N ASN A 89 11.59 6.97 18.73
CA ASN A 89 12.84 6.30 19.09
C ASN A 89 12.68 4.78 19.12
N ALA A 90 11.57 4.27 19.67
CA ALA A 90 11.28 2.84 19.68
C ALA A 90 11.16 2.27 18.26
N ILE A 91 10.43 2.94 17.37
CA ILE A 91 10.30 2.52 15.98
C ILE A 91 11.65 2.56 15.26
N LYS A 92 12.43 3.63 15.44
CA LYS A 92 13.78 3.74 14.83
C LYS A 92 14.68 2.62 15.29
N SER A 93 14.68 2.29 16.58
CA SER A 93 15.45 1.19 17.15
C SER A 93 15.05 -0.16 16.51
N LEU A 94 13.75 -0.48 16.48
CA LEU A 94 13.23 -1.70 15.84
C LEU A 94 13.59 -1.79 14.35
N VAL A 95 13.53 -0.69 13.60
CA VAL A 95 13.88 -0.71 12.17
C VAL A 95 15.39 -0.83 11.97
N SER A 96 16.20 -0.18 12.80
CA SER A 96 17.66 -0.21 12.70
C SER A 96 18.29 -1.56 13.05
N SER A 97 17.59 -2.40 13.82
CA SER A 97 18.04 -3.76 14.18
C SER A 97 17.73 -4.80 13.10
N ALA A 98 16.98 -4.42 12.07
CA ALA A 98 16.61 -5.29 10.96
C ALA A 98 17.81 -5.58 10.05
N ILE A 99 17.91 -6.84 9.62
CA ILE A 99 18.90 -7.31 8.67
C ILE A 99 18.18 -7.60 7.35
N VAL A 100 18.68 -7.03 6.25
CA VAL A 100 18.18 -7.34 4.91
C VAL A 100 18.62 -8.75 4.54
N ASP A 101 17.66 -9.61 4.24
CA ASP A 101 17.89 -11.00 3.89
C ASP A 101 16.97 -11.37 2.72
N PRO A 102 17.50 -11.52 1.49
CA PRO A 102 16.72 -11.87 0.30
C PRO A 102 15.99 -13.22 0.38
N ASP A 103 16.48 -14.14 1.22
CA ASP A 103 15.90 -15.48 1.40
C ASP A 103 14.81 -15.49 2.49
N ALA A 104 14.69 -14.39 3.24
CA ALA A 104 13.62 -14.21 4.20
C ALA A 104 12.31 -13.79 3.53
N LYS A 105 11.18 -14.33 4.02
CA LYS A 105 9.86 -13.83 3.61
C LYS A 105 9.69 -12.38 4.03
N GLY A 106 9.28 -11.52 3.10
CA GLY A 106 9.24 -10.07 3.32
C GLY A 106 10.64 -9.41 3.32
N GLY A 107 11.71 -10.17 3.05
CA GLY A 107 13.06 -9.68 2.80
C GLY A 107 13.83 -9.13 4.00
N LEU A 108 13.32 -9.28 5.23
CA LEU A 108 14.00 -8.84 6.46
C LEU A 108 13.99 -9.94 7.54
N LYS A 109 15.03 -9.95 8.37
CA LYS A 109 15.11 -10.73 9.61
C LYS A 109 15.55 -9.85 10.78
N TRP A 110 15.25 -10.30 11.99
CA TRP A 110 15.75 -9.72 13.23
C TRP A 110 16.62 -10.74 13.96
N PRO A 111 17.69 -10.30 14.64
CA PRO A 111 18.32 -11.10 15.68
C PRO A 111 17.29 -11.48 16.75
N LEU A 112 17.46 -12.66 17.37
CA LEU A 112 16.55 -13.16 18.39
C LEU A 112 16.39 -12.16 19.53
N GLY A 113 15.15 -11.78 19.84
CA GLY A 113 14.81 -10.83 20.91
C GLY A 113 14.75 -9.37 20.45
N ASN A 114 15.17 -9.06 19.22
CA ASN A 114 15.19 -7.68 18.70
C ASN A 114 13.90 -7.31 17.94
N GLU A 115 12.93 -8.21 17.88
CA GLU A 115 11.61 -8.01 17.28
C GLU A 115 10.63 -7.23 18.19
N SER A 116 11.05 -6.89 19.42
CA SER A 116 10.23 -6.17 20.38
C SER A 116 11.06 -5.21 21.24
N ILE A 117 10.40 -4.20 21.80
CA ILE A 117 10.96 -3.30 22.80
C ILE A 117 10.07 -3.34 24.03
N GLY A 118 10.60 -3.94 25.10
CA GLY A 118 9.85 -4.24 26.32
C GLY A 118 8.56 -4.99 26.00
N GLU A 119 7.52 -4.72 26.78
CA GLU A 119 6.21 -5.31 26.52
C GLU A 119 5.35 -4.47 25.58
N ARG A 120 5.78 -3.26 25.18
CA ARG A 120 4.94 -2.28 24.50
C ARG A 120 4.95 -2.41 22.98
N PHE A 121 6.13 -2.45 22.37
CA PHE A 121 6.25 -2.43 20.92
C PHE A 121 6.70 -3.78 20.40
N SER A 122 6.04 -4.26 19.34
CA SER A 122 6.48 -5.48 18.65
C SER A 122 6.29 -5.40 17.15
N ILE A 123 7.14 -6.09 16.41
CA ILE A 123 7.00 -6.27 14.97
C ILE A 123 5.94 -7.32 14.73
N VAL A 124 4.95 -6.96 13.92
CA VAL A 124 3.82 -7.83 13.58
C VAL A 124 3.79 -8.21 12.11
N GLY A 125 4.70 -7.65 11.32
CA GLY A 125 4.92 -8.14 9.98
C GLY A 125 5.91 -7.30 9.17
N VAL A 126 6.26 -7.84 8.01
CA VAL A 126 7.20 -7.24 7.07
C VAL A 126 6.69 -7.39 5.65
N TRP A 127 6.85 -6.34 4.86
CA TRP A 127 6.57 -6.38 3.43
C TRP A 127 7.76 -5.85 2.66
N HIS A 128 8.23 -6.62 1.68
CA HIS A 128 9.16 -6.14 0.68
C HIS A 128 8.40 -5.94 -0.63
N THR A 129 8.31 -4.69 -1.10
CA THR A 129 7.51 -4.38 -2.28
C THR A 129 8.24 -3.53 -3.29
N SER A 130 8.08 -3.90 -4.55
CA SER A 130 8.52 -3.15 -5.72
C SER A 130 7.30 -2.71 -6.53
N TYR A 131 7.33 -1.50 -7.09
CA TYR A 131 6.26 -1.08 -7.98
C TYR A 131 6.77 -0.21 -9.12
N SER A 132 6.10 -0.31 -10.26
CA SER A 132 6.12 0.67 -11.34
C SER A 132 4.79 1.42 -11.36
N ALA A 133 4.84 2.74 -11.46
CA ALA A 133 3.68 3.60 -11.51
C ALA A 133 3.62 4.37 -12.82
N PHE A 134 2.40 4.53 -13.31
CA PHE A 134 2.07 5.34 -14.48
C PHE A 134 0.93 6.28 -14.09
N ARG A 135 0.91 7.49 -14.64
CA ARG A 135 -0.14 8.47 -14.32
C ARG A 135 -0.51 9.33 -15.50
N ASN A 136 -1.74 9.80 -15.47
CA ASN A 136 -2.21 10.96 -16.22
C ASN A 136 -2.81 11.97 -15.22
N LYS A 137 -3.62 12.92 -15.69
CA LYS A 137 -4.22 13.95 -14.83
C LYS A 137 -5.19 13.39 -13.79
N THR A 138 -5.98 12.36 -14.13
CA THR A 138 -7.10 11.90 -13.28
C THR A 138 -6.94 10.47 -12.75
N LEU A 139 -5.93 9.74 -13.23
CA LEU A 139 -5.69 8.34 -12.93
C LEU A 139 -4.21 8.08 -12.63
N ARG A 140 -3.95 7.19 -11.67
CA ARG A 140 -2.63 6.59 -11.45
C ARG A 140 -2.72 5.08 -11.36
N LEU A 141 -2.06 4.40 -12.29
CA LEU A 141 -1.86 2.96 -12.31
C LEU A 141 -0.60 2.59 -11.53
N LYS A 142 -0.67 1.54 -10.71
CA LYS A 142 0.47 0.90 -10.06
C LYS A 142 0.46 -0.59 -10.35
N LEU A 143 1.57 -1.07 -10.88
CA LEU A 143 1.90 -2.49 -10.99
C LEU A 143 2.88 -2.79 -9.85
N ARG A 144 2.52 -3.68 -8.94
CA ARG A 144 3.29 -3.93 -7.71
C ARG A 144 3.53 -5.42 -7.51
N CYS A 145 4.76 -5.79 -7.22
CA CYS A 145 5.07 -7.07 -6.61
C CYS A 145 5.26 -6.85 -5.11
N ALA A 146 4.67 -7.73 -4.31
CA ALA A 146 4.72 -7.63 -2.87
C ALA A 146 4.95 -9.01 -2.26
N ASP A 147 6.05 -9.14 -1.56
CA ASP A 147 6.35 -10.25 -0.67
C ASP A 147 6.04 -9.82 0.76
N ARG A 148 5.21 -10.60 1.46
CA ARG A 148 4.65 -10.27 2.77
C ARG A 148 4.89 -11.40 3.73
N PHE A 149 5.13 -11.03 4.98
CA PHE A 149 5.18 -11.96 6.09
C PHE A 149 4.47 -11.36 7.31
N ASP A 150 3.40 -12.01 7.75
CA ASP A 150 2.65 -11.67 8.94
C ASP A 150 3.16 -12.52 10.11
N HIS A 151 3.73 -11.87 11.13
CA HIS A 151 4.31 -12.56 12.28
C HIS A 151 3.22 -13.08 13.23
N ARG A 152 2.01 -12.50 13.21
CA ARG A 152 0.92 -12.93 14.10
C ARG A 152 0.34 -14.27 13.67
N SER A 153 0.18 -14.46 12.37
CA SER A 153 -0.30 -15.72 11.79
C SER A 153 0.81 -16.65 11.34
N SER A 154 2.07 -16.19 11.34
CA SER A 154 3.22 -16.90 10.75
C SER A 154 3.00 -17.27 9.27
N THR A 155 2.21 -16.48 8.55
CA THR A 155 1.90 -16.71 7.13
C THR A 155 2.67 -15.74 6.25
N GLY A 156 3.08 -16.22 5.08
CA GLY A 156 3.69 -15.37 4.07
C GLY A 156 3.00 -15.52 2.73
N GLU A 157 3.03 -14.46 1.93
CA GLU A 157 2.32 -14.33 0.66
C GLU A 157 3.16 -13.52 -0.32
N ILE A 158 3.29 -14.02 -1.54
CA ILE A 158 3.82 -13.25 -2.68
C ILE A 158 2.65 -12.97 -3.62
N SER A 159 2.43 -11.70 -3.94
CA SER A 159 1.33 -11.26 -4.80
C SER A 159 1.79 -10.28 -5.87
N ASN A 160 1.27 -10.43 -7.08
CA ASN A 160 1.30 -9.38 -8.11
C ASN A 160 -0.01 -8.60 -8.07
N GLU A 161 0.07 -7.29 -7.88
CA GLU A 161 -1.08 -6.40 -7.69
C GLU A 161 -1.15 -5.34 -8.79
N VAL A 162 -2.35 -5.15 -9.34
CA VAL A 162 -2.68 -4.01 -10.20
C VAL A 162 -3.58 -3.07 -9.41
N THR A 163 -3.20 -1.80 -9.27
CA THR A 163 -4.02 -0.81 -8.55
C THR A 163 -4.23 0.44 -9.39
N PHE A 164 -5.51 0.76 -9.62
CA PHE A 164 -5.93 2.06 -10.14
C PHE A 164 -6.27 3.00 -9.00
N LYS A 165 -5.68 4.19 -9.00
CA LYS A 165 -6.06 5.29 -8.11
C LYS A 165 -6.77 6.35 -8.92
N LEU A 166 -8.04 6.57 -8.62
CA LEU A 166 -8.89 7.59 -9.24
C LEU A 166 -8.57 8.96 -8.60
N THR A 167 -7.41 9.53 -8.94
CA THR A 167 -6.91 10.76 -8.31
C THR A 167 -7.82 11.95 -8.58
N GLY A 168 -8.38 12.06 -9.78
CA GLY A 168 -9.29 13.15 -10.12
C GLY A 168 -10.60 13.12 -9.32
N ILE A 169 -11.12 11.92 -8.99
CA ILE A 169 -12.27 11.77 -8.10
C ILE A 169 -11.86 12.09 -6.65
N SER A 170 -10.66 11.64 -6.24
CA SER A 170 -10.16 11.87 -4.88
C SER A 170 -9.97 13.36 -4.57
N GLU A 171 -9.46 14.14 -5.53
CA GLU A 171 -9.28 15.59 -5.41
C GLU A 171 -10.63 16.30 -5.26
N ARG A 172 -11.62 15.96 -6.10
CA ARG A 172 -12.98 16.51 -6.03
C ARG A 172 -13.70 16.23 -4.73
N LEU A 173 -13.56 15.00 -4.22
CA LEU A 173 -14.10 14.62 -2.91
C LEU A 173 -13.48 15.44 -1.77
N GLN A 174 -12.24 15.92 -1.92
CA GLN A 174 -11.59 16.78 -0.94
C GLN A 174 -12.04 18.23 -1.06
N ASP A 175 -12.31 18.70 -2.27
CA ASP A 175 -12.77 20.06 -2.54
C ASP A 175 -14.22 20.31 -2.05
N GLY A 176 -15.03 19.25 -1.93
CA GLY A 176 -16.35 19.28 -1.27
C GLY A 176 -17.48 20.00 -2.03
N ASN A 177 -17.20 20.56 -3.21
CA ASN A 177 -18.12 21.41 -3.97
C ASN A 177 -18.77 20.72 -5.20
N GLU A 178 -18.70 19.39 -5.28
CA GLU A 178 -19.13 18.64 -6.47
C GLU A 178 -20.46 17.92 -6.23
N GLU A 179 -21.35 17.99 -7.22
CA GLU A 179 -22.62 17.28 -7.19
C GLU A 179 -22.42 15.76 -7.17
N VAL A 180 -23.16 15.07 -6.31
CA VAL A 180 -23.06 13.61 -6.10
C VAL A 180 -23.22 12.84 -7.40
N ASP A 181 -24.16 13.26 -8.26
CA ASP A 181 -24.42 12.61 -9.55
C ASP A 181 -23.23 12.73 -10.51
N THR A 182 -22.50 13.85 -10.46
CA THR A 182 -21.28 14.03 -11.26
C THR A 182 -20.19 13.06 -10.81
N LEU A 183 -19.97 12.93 -9.50
CA LEU A 183 -18.98 12.01 -8.93
C LEU A 183 -19.33 10.54 -9.23
N LYS A 184 -20.62 10.19 -9.14
CA LYS A 184 -21.12 8.87 -9.50
C LYS A 184 -20.86 8.56 -10.97
N GLY A 185 -21.24 9.45 -11.89
CA GLY A 185 -20.99 9.27 -13.32
C GLY A 185 -19.50 9.14 -13.67
N MET A 186 -18.62 9.84 -12.94
CA MET A 186 -17.18 9.63 -13.04
C MET A 186 -16.78 8.23 -12.59
N LEU A 187 -17.22 7.79 -11.40
CA LEU A 187 -16.89 6.45 -10.90
C LEU A 187 -17.35 5.36 -11.88
N ASP A 188 -18.58 5.45 -12.38
CA ASP A 188 -19.15 4.51 -13.35
C ASP A 188 -18.27 4.46 -14.63
N SER A 189 -17.89 5.62 -15.15
CA SER A 189 -17.00 5.73 -16.31
C SER A 189 -15.63 5.09 -16.06
N ALA A 190 -15.08 5.22 -14.84
CA ALA A 190 -13.79 4.64 -14.48
C ALA A 190 -13.86 3.11 -14.41
N VAL A 191 -14.89 2.58 -13.74
CA VAL A 191 -15.11 1.14 -13.59
C VAL A 191 -15.35 0.49 -14.94
N GLN A 192 -16.19 1.10 -15.79
CA GLN A 192 -16.45 0.63 -17.15
C GLN A 192 -15.16 0.57 -17.98
N MET A 193 -14.33 1.62 -17.93
CA MET A 193 -13.05 1.64 -18.66
C MET A 193 -12.07 0.56 -18.19
N ILE A 194 -12.00 0.29 -16.88
CA ILE A 194 -11.18 -0.81 -16.32
C ILE A 194 -11.71 -2.16 -16.79
N TRP A 195 -13.04 -2.35 -16.75
CA TRP A 195 -13.70 -3.56 -17.20
C TRP A 195 -13.42 -3.87 -18.68
N ASP A 196 -13.60 -2.88 -19.54
CA ASP A 196 -13.49 -3.04 -21.00
C ASP A 196 -12.05 -3.21 -21.47
N THR A 197 -11.07 -2.62 -20.76
CA THR A 197 -9.67 -2.63 -21.22
C THR A 197 -8.81 -3.65 -20.49
N VAL A 198 -8.91 -3.71 -19.15
CA VAL A 198 -7.99 -4.49 -18.32
C VAL A 198 -8.50 -5.90 -18.15
N LEU A 199 -9.76 -6.05 -17.75
CA LEU A 199 -10.36 -7.38 -17.52
C LEU A 199 -10.74 -8.10 -18.82
N SER A 200 -10.74 -7.39 -19.95
CA SER A 200 -10.97 -7.99 -21.26
C SER A 200 -9.70 -8.28 -22.06
N TYR A 201 -8.53 -8.00 -21.47
CA TYR A 201 -7.25 -8.37 -22.08
C TYR A 201 -7.07 -9.89 -22.05
N LYS A 202 -7.25 -10.54 -23.21
CA LYS A 202 -6.89 -11.95 -23.38
C LYS A 202 -5.37 -12.03 -23.53
N ILE A 203 -4.70 -12.75 -22.63
CA ILE A 203 -3.34 -13.20 -22.89
C ILE A 203 -3.42 -14.12 -24.11
N LYS A 204 -2.83 -13.69 -25.24
CA LYS A 204 -2.66 -14.61 -26.36
C LYS A 204 -1.71 -15.72 -25.88
N PRO A 205 -2.08 -17.01 -26.08
CA PRO A 205 -1.25 -18.13 -25.70
C PRO A 205 0.12 -18.09 -26.38
#